data_AF-A0A812X3Z9-F1
#
_entry.id   AF-A0A812X3Z9-F1
#
_cell.length_a   1.000
_cell.length_b   1.000
_cell.length_c   1.000
_cell.angle_alpha   90.00
_cell.angle_beta   90.00
_cell.angle_gamma   90.00
#
_symmetry.space_group_name_H-M   'P 1'
#
loop_
_entity.id
_entity.type
_entity.pdbx_description
1 polymer ?
#
loop_
_entity_poly.entity_id
_entity_poly.type
_entity_poly.pdbx_seq_one_letter_code
_entity_poly.pdbx_strand_id
1 'polypeptide(L)'
;DSAKSRRYAHQSGAIRRKRAELKPISPELLSAAAAAKIELQSVIPGPDPAANESYLWYHTSVRSALALAQGYGWEELASGQSGSIRLTESCAQVEDVGPDRCGYYAGISALLLCRVCVGKFCYMADAGAEAKKEVDSGEFDSILEDNATRRIIVFDDGQVLPEYILLCSSIGHGEDTFLSSLRLEMPIYWSNLSRDPTS
;
A
#
# COMPACT_ATOMS: atom_id res chain seq x y z
N ASP A 1 17.07 -4.70 7.97
CA ASP A 1 16.33 -3.43 8.08
C ASP A 1 16.63 -2.57 6.86
N SER A 2 15.63 -2.22 6.05
CA SER A 2 15.84 -1.63 4.71
C SER A 2 15.83 -0.10 4.74
N ALA A 3 16.42 0.55 3.74
CA ALA A 3 16.39 2.02 3.62
C ALA A 3 14.95 2.58 3.59
N LYS A 4 14.02 1.86 2.94
CA LYS A 4 12.59 2.21 2.92
C LYS A 4 11.96 2.13 4.30
N SER A 5 12.22 1.06 5.06
CA SER A 5 11.69 0.93 6.42
C SER A 5 12.15 2.07 7.33
N ARG A 6 13.41 2.53 7.20
CA ARG A 6 13.92 3.69 7.93
C ARG A 6 13.24 5.01 7.53
N ARG A 7 13.04 5.26 6.24
CA ARG A 7 12.28 6.45 5.78
C ARG A 7 10.85 6.42 6.31
N TYR A 8 10.22 5.25 6.24
CA TYR A 8 8.89 5.03 6.79
C TYR A 8 8.80 5.33 8.28
N ALA A 9 9.67 4.72 9.09
CA ALA A 9 9.71 4.96 10.53
C ALA A 9 9.97 6.43 10.87
N HIS A 10 10.85 7.09 10.12
CA HIS A 10 11.10 8.53 10.29
C HIS A 10 9.83 9.35 10.03
N GLN A 11 9.14 9.08 8.91
CA GLN A 11 7.95 9.84 8.51
C GLN A 11 6.74 9.58 9.40
N SER A 12 6.50 8.31 9.77
CA SER A 12 5.50 7.93 10.78
C SER A 12 5.73 8.69 12.09
N GLY A 13 6.99 8.72 12.57
CA GLY A 13 7.37 9.48 13.76
C GLY A 13 7.19 10.99 13.61
N ALA A 14 7.44 11.55 12.42
CA ALA A 14 7.23 12.97 12.14
C ALA A 14 5.75 13.35 12.16
N ILE A 15 4.89 12.58 11.50
CA ILE A 15 3.43 12.76 11.50
C ILE A 15 2.90 12.65 12.93
N ARG A 16 3.31 11.62 13.67
CA ARG A 16 2.91 11.44 15.07
C ARG A 16 3.25 12.65 15.94
N ARG A 17 4.45 13.20 15.81
CA ARG A 17 4.86 14.41 16.56
C ARG A 17 4.03 15.63 16.13
N LYS A 18 3.84 15.82 14.82
CA LYS A 18 3.08 16.93 14.23
C LYS A 18 1.61 16.91 14.65
N ARG A 19 1.04 15.72 14.85
CA ARG A 19 -0.40 15.51 15.11
C ARG A 19 -0.71 15.04 16.54
N ALA A 20 0.24 15.18 17.47
CA ALA A 20 0.09 14.71 18.84
C ALA A 20 -1.13 15.31 19.59
N GLU A 21 -1.59 16.49 19.17
CA GLU A 21 -2.74 17.18 19.75
C GLU A 21 -4.09 16.73 19.15
N LEU A 22 -4.07 15.99 18.04
CA LEU A 22 -5.29 15.45 17.46
C LEU A 22 -5.80 14.31 18.33
N LYS A 23 -7.10 14.34 18.63
CA LYS A 23 -7.74 13.23 19.34
C LYS A 23 -7.57 11.96 18.51
N PRO A 24 -7.10 10.86 19.11
CA PRO A 24 -7.11 9.56 18.44
C PRO A 24 -8.52 9.26 17.94
N ILE A 25 -8.63 8.71 16.73
CA ILE A 25 -9.91 8.21 16.24
C ILE A 25 -10.33 7.09 17.20
N SER A 26 -11.48 7.26 17.88
CA SER A 26 -11.97 6.24 18.81
C SER A 26 -12.26 4.97 18.00
N PRO A 27 -11.67 3.82 18.35
CA PRO A 27 -11.90 2.55 17.65
C PRO A 27 -13.27 1.93 17.98
N GLU A 28 -14.24 2.68 18.50
CA GLU A 28 -15.56 2.19 18.94
C GLU A 28 -16.43 1.58 17.82
N LEU A 29 -15.96 1.53 16.57
CA LEU A 29 -16.59 0.84 15.44
C LEU A 29 -15.91 -0.49 15.06
N LEU A 30 -15.18 -1.12 15.98
CA LEU A 30 -14.61 -2.44 15.75
C LEU A 30 -15.68 -3.53 15.90
N SER A 31 -16.00 -4.23 14.81
CA SER A 31 -16.87 -5.40 14.81
C SER A 31 -16.25 -6.57 15.61
N ALA A 32 -17.03 -7.58 15.98
CA ALA A 32 -16.53 -8.78 16.68
C ALA A 32 -15.34 -9.48 15.96
N ALA A 33 -15.18 -9.30 14.65
CA ALA A 33 -14.03 -9.79 13.88
C ALA A 33 -12.72 -9.04 14.19
N ALA A 34 -12.80 -7.77 14.60
CA ALA A 34 -11.64 -7.01 15.04
C ALA A 34 -11.17 -7.40 16.46
N ALA A 35 -12.04 -7.98 17.29
CA ALA A 35 -11.65 -8.53 18.59
C ALA A 35 -10.80 -9.81 18.44
N ALA A 36 -11.09 -10.66 17.44
CA ALA A 36 -10.25 -11.82 17.09
C ALA A 36 -8.86 -11.44 16.55
N LYS A 37 -8.68 -10.19 16.11
CA LYS A 37 -7.42 -9.62 15.60
C LYS A 37 -6.33 -9.46 16.67
N ILE A 38 -6.70 -9.47 17.96
CA ILE A 38 -5.81 -9.24 19.09
C ILE A 38 -4.80 -10.39 19.29
N GLU A 39 -5.14 -11.63 18.93
CA GLU A 39 -4.20 -12.77 19.06
C GLU A 39 -3.09 -12.76 17.99
N LEU A 40 -3.41 -12.28 16.77
CA LEU A 40 -2.47 -12.18 15.64
C LEU A 40 -1.52 -10.97 15.74
N GLN A 41 -1.89 -9.93 16.49
CA GLN A 41 -1.06 -8.74 16.73
C GLN A 41 0.23 -9.03 17.51
N SER A 42 0.34 -10.21 18.15
CA SER A 42 1.55 -10.65 18.84
C SER A 42 2.71 -10.98 17.89
N VAL A 43 2.41 -11.27 16.62
CA VAL A 43 3.41 -11.66 15.60
C VAL A 43 3.73 -10.50 14.64
N ILE A 44 2.75 -9.65 14.33
CA ILE A 44 2.91 -8.51 13.42
C ILE A 44 2.30 -7.27 14.08
N PRO A 45 3.11 -6.25 14.42
CA PRO A 45 2.59 -5.02 14.99
C PRO A 45 1.57 -4.41 14.03
N GLY A 46 0.35 -4.18 14.52
CA GLY A 46 -0.69 -3.54 13.73
C GLY A 46 -0.34 -2.09 13.33
N PRO A 47 -1.19 -1.46 12.50
CA PRO A 47 -1.04 -0.04 12.17
C PRO A 47 -1.06 0.83 13.44
N ASP A 48 -0.17 1.82 13.52
CA ASP A 48 -0.13 2.79 14.62
C ASP A 48 -1.29 3.81 14.50
N PRO A 49 -2.27 3.81 15.43
CA PRO A 49 -3.35 4.78 15.42
C PRO A 49 -2.87 6.23 15.63
N ALA A 50 -1.70 6.44 16.26
CA ALA A 50 -1.17 7.78 16.54
C ALA A 50 -0.66 8.50 15.28
N ALA A 51 -0.28 7.76 14.24
CA ALA A 51 0.06 8.30 12.92
C ALA A 51 -1.09 8.13 11.91
N ASN A 52 -2.27 7.69 12.38
CA ASN A 52 -3.40 7.27 11.55
C ASN A 52 -2.93 6.30 10.46
N GLU A 53 -2.20 5.24 10.85
CA GLU A 53 -1.74 4.25 9.89
C GLU A 53 -2.89 3.36 9.44
N SER A 54 -2.88 3.00 8.15
CA SER A 54 -3.87 2.10 7.55
C SER A 54 -3.23 1.18 6.54
N TYR A 55 -3.82 0.01 6.35
CA TYR A 55 -3.47 -0.88 5.25
C TYR A 55 -4.27 -0.51 4.02
N LEU A 56 -3.57 -0.23 2.92
CA LEU A 56 -4.16 0.18 1.66
C LEU A 56 -3.54 -0.60 0.50
N TRP A 57 -4.30 -0.75 -0.57
CA TRP A 57 -3.90 -1.48 -1.77
C TRP A 57 -3.28 -0.55 -2.80
N TYR A 58 -2.20 -1.00 -3.41
CA TYR A 58 -1.60 -0.38 -4.59
C TYR A 58 -1.47 -1.40 -5.70
N HIS A 59 -1.94 -1.07 -6.90
CA HIS A 59 -1.88 -1.97 -8.04
C HIS A 59 -0.82 -1.54 -9.02
N THR A 60 -0.09 -2.52 -9.55
CA THR A 60 1.02 -2.25 -10.45
C THR A 60 1.40 -3.48 -11.25
N SER A 61 2.35 -3.31 -12.18
CA SER A 61 2.95 -4.44 -12.89
C SER A 61 3.80 -5.29 -11.94
N VAL A 62 3.97 -6.59 -12.25
CA VAL A 62 4.83 -7.45 -11.43
C VAL A 62 6.26 -6.90 -11.37
N ARG A 63 6.76 -6.34 -12.47
CA ARG A 63 8.09 -5.72 -12.52
C ARG A 63 8.21 -4.52 -11.60
N SER A 64 7.22 -3.63 -11.59
CA SER A 64 7.20 -2.47 -10.70
C SER A 64 7.10 -2.89 -9.23
N ALA A 65 6.29 -3.89 -8.92
CA ALA A 65 6.17 -4.45 -7.56
C ALA A 65 7.52 -5.00 -7.06
N LEU A 66 8.22 -5.78 -7.89
CA LEU A 66 9.54 -6.32 -7.57
C LEU A 66 10.61 -5.21 -7.45
N ALA A 67 10.56 -4.19 -8.32
CA ALA A 67 11.45 -3.04 -8.22
C ALA A 67 11.22 -2.27 -6.89
N LEU A 68 9.96 -2.03 -6.50
CA LEU A 68 9.65 -1.41 -5.20
C LEU A 68 10.21 -2.23 -4.02
N ALA A 69 10.14 -3.55 -4.08
CA ALA A 69 10.71 -4.44 -3.07
C ALA A 69 12.24 -4.47 -3.06
N GLN A 70 12.87 -4.20 -4.20
CA GLN A 70 14.32 -4.03 -4.33
C GLN A 70 14.84 -2.71 -3.77
N GLY A 71 13.95 -1.78 -3.41
CA GLY A 71 14.34 -0.49 -2.87
C GLY A 71 14.21 0.68 -3.85
N TYR A 72 13.74 0.45 -5.08
CA TYR A 72 13.49 1.53 -6.04
C TYR A 72 12.45 2.51 -5.50
N GLY A 73 12.61 3.79 -5.82
CA GLY A 73 11.71 4.85 -5.36
C GLY A 73 10.32 4.73 -5.99
N TRP A 74 9.32 5.28 -5.30
CA TRP A 74 7.96 5.38 -5.86
C TRP A 74 7.90 6.37 -7.03
N GLU A 75 8.76 7.39 -7.05
CA GLU A 75 8.82 8.40 -8.11
C GLU A 75 9.16 7.82 -9.49
N GLU A 76 9.97 6.75 -9.53
CA GLU A 76 10.37 6.09 -10.78
C GLU A 76 9.30 5.13 -11.32
N LEU A 77 8.34 4.74 -10.47
CA LEU A 77 7.42 3.63 -10.73
C LEU A 77 5.94 4.02 -10.71
N ALA A 78 5.60 5.15 -10.07
CA ALA A 78 4.26 5.68 -10.07
C ALA A 78 3.92 6.17 -11.48
N SER A 79 2.99 5.49 -12.13
CA SER A 79 2.52 5.77 -13.50
C SER A 79 1.70 7.08 -13.63
N GLY A 80 1.74 7.97 -12.62
CA GLY A 80 0.94 9.19 -12.54
C GLY A 80 1.74 10.47 -12.77
N GLN A 81 1.10 11.49 -13.35
CA GLN A 81 1.70 12.77 -13.77
C GLN A 81 2.20 13.70 -12.64
N SER A 82 2.16 13.34 -11.35
CA SER A 82 2.36 14.34 -10.27
C SER A 82 3.19 13.88 -9.07
N GLY A 83 4.02 12.83 -9.18
CA GLY A 83 4.85 12.38 -8.06
C GLY A 83 4.03 12.02 -6.82
N SER A 84 2.81 11.52 -7.02
CA SER A 84 1.89 11.11 -5.97
C SER A 84 1.63 9.60 -6.05
N ILE A 85 1.39 9.00 -4.89
CA ILE A 85 1.08 7.59 -4.73
C ILE A 85 -0.41 7.50 -4.39
N ARG A 86 -1.20 6.85 -5.25
CA ARG A 86 -2.64 6.65 -5.06
C ARG A 86 -2.90 5.23 -4.60
N LEU A 87 -3.53 5.07 -3.46
CA LEU A 87 -3.86 3.78 -2.86
C LEU A 87 -5.37 3.67 -2.60
N THR A 88 -5.91 2.46 -2.62
CA THR A 88 -7.35 2.20 -2.45
C THR A 88 -7.61 1.39 -1.17
N GLU A 89 -8.80 1.56 -0.58
CA GLU A 89 -9.23 0.72 0.55
C GLU A 89 -9.64 -0.69 0.10
N SER A 90 -10.07 -0.84 -1.15
CA SER A 90 -10.56 -2.09 -1.73
C SER A 90 -9.62 -2.61 -2.82
N CYS A 91 -9.26 -3.89 -2.74
CA CYS A 91 -8.54 -4.60 -3.80
C CYS A 91 -9.38 -4.84 -5.07
N ALA A 92 -10.70 -4.63 -5.01
CA ALA A 92 -11.58 -4.76 -6.16
C ALA A 92 -11.77 -3.45 -6.93
N GLN A 93 -11.48 -2.30 -6.32
CA GLN A 93 -11.66 -0.96 -6.94
C GLN A 93 -10.38 -0.47 -7.61
N VAL A 94 -9.59 -1.41 -8.07
CA VAL A 94 -8.23 -1.15 -8.50
C VAL A 94 -8.24 -0.56 -9.91
N GLU A 95 -7.47 0.53 -10.11
CA GLU A 95 -7.29 1.11 -11.44
C GLU A 95 -6.72 0.06 -12.40
N ASP A 96 -7.14 0.14 -13.67
CA ASP A 96 -6.85 -0.79 -14.77
C ASP A 96 -5.36 -0.76 -15.17
N VAL A 97 -4.49 -1.14 -14.23
CA VAL A 97 -3.14 -1.59 -14.55
C VAL A 97 -3.32 -3.00 -15.07
N GLY A 98 -3.63 -3.10 -16.36
CA GLY A 98 -3.79 -4.38 -17.03
C GLY A 98 -2.59 -5.30 -16.76
N PRO A 99 -2.79 -6.63 -16.83
CA PRO A 99 -1.73 -7.58 -16.56
C PRO A 99 -0.54 -7.37 -17.49
N ASP A 100 0.63 -7.87 -17.08
CA ASP A 100 1.82 -7.85 -17.93
C ASP A 100 1.48 -8.50 -19.28
N ARG A 101 1.78 -7.81 -20.37
CA ARG A 101 1.38 -8.25 -21.72
C ARG A 101 2.34 -9.29 -22.31
N CYS A 102 3.55 -9.42 -21.78
CA CYS A 102 4.58 -10.29 -22.33
C CYS A 102 5.63 -10.70 -21.30
N GLY A 103 6.39 -11.75 -21.62
CA GLY A 103 7.47 -12.28 -20.79
C GLY A 103 6.98 -13.23 -19.70
N TYR A 104 7.82 -13.43 -18.69
CA TYR A 104 7.61 -14.43 -17.64
C TYR A 104 6.31 -14.26 -16.85
N TYR A 105 5.88 -13.00 -16.66
CA TYR A 105 4.68 -12.65 -15.91
C TYR A 105 3.49 -12.33 -16.83
N ALA A 106 3.51 -12.76 -18.10
CA ALA A 106 2.41 -12.48 -19.02
C ALA A 106 1.06 -12.98 -18.44
N GLY A 107 0.05 -12.10 -18.41
CA GLY A 107 -1.27 -12.39 -17.83
C GLY A 107 -1.35 -12.24 -16.31
N ILE A 108 -0.25 -11.87 -15.65
CA ILE A 108 -0.18 -11.67 -14.20
C ILE A 108 -0.13 -10.17 -13.88
N SER A 109 -0.86 -9.75 -12.86
CA SER A 109 -0.76 -8.43 -12.24
C SER A 109 -0.22 -8.56 -10.81
N ALA A 110 0.20 -7.43 -10.22
CA ALA A 110 0.65 -7.39 -8.84
C ALA A 110 -0.17 -6.40 -8.01
N LEU A 111 -0.64 -6.87 -6.86
CA LEU A 111 -1.22 -6.04 -5.80
C LEU A 111 -0.21 -5.94 -4.65
N LEU A 112 0.06 -4.73 -4.21
CA LEU A 112 0.81 -4.46 -3.00
C LEU A 112 -0.16 -4.16 -1.86
N LEU A 113 0.04 -4.82 -0.73
CA LEU A 113 -0.56 -4.38 0.53
C LEU A 113 0.46 -3.50 1.25
N CYS A 114 0.13 -2.22 1.35
CA CYS A 114 1.00 -1.20 1.90
C CYS A 114 0.50 -0.76 3.28
N ARG A 115 1.41 -0.63 4.24
CA ARG A 115 1.17 0.15 5.44
C ARG A 115 1.41 1.61 5.11
N VAL A 116 0.42 2.46 5.36
CA VAL A 116 0.43 3.87 4.97
C VAL A 116 0.21 4.77 6.16
N CYS A 117 1.08 5.77 6.35
CA CYS A 117 0.86 6.84 7.32
C CYS A 117 -0.07 7.89 6.72
N VAL A 118 -1.38 7.76 6.96
CA VAL A 118 -2.37 8.67 6.38
C VAL A 118 -2.30 10.04 7.05
N GLY A 119 -2.03 10.09 8.37
CA GLY A 119 -2.02 11.34 9.13
C GLY A 119 -3.37 12.06 9.06
N LYS A 120 -3.35 13.39 9.10
CA LYS A 120 -4.53 14.23 8.88
C LYS A 120 -4.76 14.39 7.39
N PHE A 121 -5.91 13.96 6.86
CA PHE A 121 -6.20 14.05 5.43
C PHE A 121 -7.19 15.17 5.10
N CYS A 122 -7.05 15.77 3.92
CA CYS A 122 -8.06 16.67 3.35
C CYS A 122 -9.02 15.85 2.49
N TYR A 123 -10.33 16.07 2.64
CA TYR A 123 -11.32 15.46 1.77
C TYR A 123 -11.48 16.26 0.48
N MET A 124 -11.40 15.59 -0.67
CA MET A 124 -11.62 16.19 -1.98
C MET A 124 -12.48 15.27 -2.84
N ALA A 125 -13.43 15.83 -3.59
CA ALA A 125 -14.19 15.04 -4.57
C ALA A 125 -13.34 14.69 -5.80
N ASP A 126 -12.42 15.57 -6.18
CA ASP A 126 -11.44 15.38 -7.25
C ASP A 126 -10.13 16.01 -6.80
N ALA A 127 -9.07 15.20 -6.68
CA ALA A 127 -7.80 15.65 -6.14
C ALA A 127 -7.03 16.59 -7.10
N GLY A 128 -7.26 16.52 -8.42
CA GLY A 128 -6.71 17.46 -9.41
C GLY A 128 -5.26 17.95 -9.17
N ALA A 129 -4.99 19.21 -9.54
CA ALA A 129 -3.70 19.86 -9.31
C ALA A 129 -3.58 20.52 -7.91
N GLU A 130 -4.71 20.77 -7.25
CA GLU A 130 -4.75 21.50 -5.97
C GLU A 130 -4.43 20.60 -4.77
N ALA A 131 -4.62 19.28 -4.88
CA ALA A 131 -4.33 18.32 -3.81
C ALA A 131 -2.92 18.46 -3.22
N LYS A 132 -1.91 18.68 -4.08
CA LYS A 132 -0.53 18.84 -3.61
C LYS A 132 -0.38 20.12 -2.78
N LYS A 133 -1.04 21.21 -3.15
CA LYS A 133 -0.97 22.49 -2.42
C LYS A 133 -1.55 22.38 -1.00
N GLU A 134 -2.63 21.63 -0.84
CA GLU A 134 -3.22 21.37 0.48
C GLU A 134 -2.25 20.63 1.41
N VAL A 135 -1.49 19.67 0.88
CA VAL A 135 -0.44 18.97 1.64
C VAL A 135 0.79 19.86 1.86
N ASP A 136 1.23 20.61 0.84
CA ASP A 136 2.38 21.52 0.90
C ASP A 136 2.13 22.69 1.89
N SER A 137 0.87 23.06 2.15
CA SER A 137 0.49 24.01 3.21
C SER A 137 0.92 23.56 4.60
N GLY A 138 1.17 22.26 4.77
CA GLY A 138 1.47 21.61 6.04
C GLY A 138 0.22 21.31 6.88
N GLU A 139 -0.97 21.77 6.49
CA GLU A 139 -2.19 21.53 7.26
C GLU A 139 -2.65 20.07 7.17
N PHE A 140 -2.40 19.42 6.03
CA PHE A 140 -2.72 18.02 5.78
C PHE A 140 -1.46 17.20 5.48
N ASP A 141 -1.54 15.88 5.68
CA ASP A 141 -0.48 14.92 5.41
C ASP A 141 -0.85 14.01 4.22
N SER A 142 -2.12 13.93 3.85
CA SER A 142 -2.61 13.17 2.69
C SER A 142 -3.95 13.73 2.20
N ILE A 143 -4.44 13.20 1.07
CA ILE A 143 -5.73 13.54 0.50
C ILE A 143 -6.60 12.29 0.45
N LEU A 144 -7.85 12.42 0.91
CA LEU A 144 -8.89 11.44 0.66
C LEU A 144 -9.71 11.91 -0.54
N GLU A 145 -9.51 11.26 -1.68
CA GLU A 145 -10.34 11.43 -2.87
C GLU A 145 -11.54 10.48 -2.79
N ASP A 146 -12.76 11.03 -2.83
CA ASP A 146 -14.00 10.24 -2.74
C ASP A 146 -14.89 10.50 -3.96
N ASN A 147 -14.58 9.81 -5.06
CA ASN A 147 -15.36 9.82 -6.29
C ASN A 147 -15.97 8.44 -6.57
N ALA A 148 -15.89 7.94 -7.80
CA ALA A 148 -16.28 6.57 -8.12
C ALA A 148 -15.46 5.50 -7.37
N THR A 149 -14.26 5.85 -6.92
CA THR A 149 -13.41 4.99 -6.10
C THR A 149 -12.78 5.82 -4.99
N ARG A 150 -12.92 5.35 -3.75
CA ARG A 150 -12.32 6.00 -2.59
C ARG A 150 -10.82 5.73 -2.56
N ARG A 151 -10.02 6.79 -2.63
CA ARG A 151 -8.55 6.73 -2.71
C ARG A 151 -7.89 7.60 -1.65
N ILE A 152 -6.79 7.10 -1.11
CA ILE A 152 -5.84 7.92 -0.35
C ILE A 152 -4.68 8.26 -1.27
N ILE A 153 -4.34 9.55 -1.34
CA ILE A 153 -3.23 10.07 -2.12
C ILE A 153 -2.21 10.65 -1.16
N VAL A 154 -0.97 10.16 -1.28
CA VAL A 154 0.18 10.67 -0.52
C VAL A 154 1.24 11.19 -1.49
N PHE A 155 2.05 12.14 -1.01
CA PHE A 155 3.06 12.84 -1.82
C PHE A 155 4.49 12.63 -1.32
N ASP A 156 4.65 11.96 -0.18
CA ASP A 156 5.95 11.59 0.39
C ASP A 156 6.12 10.07 0.33
N ASP A 157 7.21 9.62 -0.28
CA ASP A 157 7.55 8.21 -0.47
C ASP A 157 7.73 7.47 0.87
N GLY A 158 8.12 8.20 1.91
CA GLY A 158 8.26 7.75 3.28
C GLY A 158 6.92 7.51 3.97
N GLN A 159 5.79 7.94 3.42
CA GLN A 159 4.48 7.59 4.01
C GLN A 159 4.05 6.15 3.70
N VAL A 160 4.70 5.46 2.76
CA VAL A 160 4.24 4.17 2.24
C VAL A 160 5.30 3.08 2.39
N LEU A 161 4.94 2.01 3.11
CA LEU A 161 5.73 0.80 3.23
C LEU A 161 5.00 -0.38 2.58
N PRO A 162 5.45 -0.89 1.41
CA PRO A 162 5.00 -2.17 0.90
C PRO A 162 5.40 -3.29 1.87
N GLU A 163 4.43 -4.05 2.36
CA GLU A 163 4.69 -5.21 3.22
C GLU A 163 4.51 -6.53 2.48
N TYR A 164 3.50 -6.61 1.61
CA TYR A 164 3.17 -7.83 0.89
C TYR A 164 2.98 -7.56 -0.59
N ILE A 165 3.36 -8.55 -1.40
CA ILE A 165 3.07 -8.61 -2.83
C ILE A 165 2.18 -9.81 -3.08
N LEU A 166 1.03 -9.58 -3.70
CA LEU A 166 0.14 -10.61 -4.19
C LEU A 166 0.26 -10.63 -5.70
N LEU A 167 0.61 -11.79 -6.25
CA LEU A 167 0.56 -12.01 -7.69
C LEU A 167 -0.80 -12.58 -8.06
N CYS A 168 -1.50 -11.89 -8.95
CA CYS A 168 -2.87 -12.21 -9.31
C CYS A 168 -2.95 -12.51 -10.80
N SER A 169 -3.64 -13.59 -11.14
CA SER A 169 -4.10 -13.87 -12.51
C SER A 169 -5.62 -13.74 -12.53
N SER A 170 -6.16 -13.09 -13.55
CA SER A 170 -7.59 -13.17 -13.80
C SER A 170 -7.90 -14.52 -14.44
N ILE A 171 -8.80 -15.28 -13.84
CA ILE A 171 -9.39 -16.45 -14.47
C ILE A 171 -10.64 -15.96 -15.20
N GLY A 172 -10.63 -16.03 -16.54
CA GLY A 172 -11.81 -15.69 -17.32
C GLY A 172 -13.01 -16.57 -16.95
N HIS A 173 -14.23 -16.05 -17.09
CA HIS A 173 -15.44 -16.87 -16.95
C HIS A 173 -15.40 -18.04 -17.96
N GLY A 174 -15.03 -19.24 -17.50
CA GLY A 174 -15.07 -20.47 -18.30
C GLY A 174 -13.75 -21.22 -18.46
N GLU A 175 -12.64 -20.75 -17.91
CA GLU A 175 -11.37 -21.49 -17.93
C GLU A 175 -11.01 -22.01 -16.53
N ASP A 176 -11.13 -23.33 -16.30
CA ASP A 176 -10.65 -24.01 -15.08
C ASP A 176 -9.12 -24.17 -15.05
N THR A 177 -8.39 -23.27 -15.72
CA THR A 177 -6.94 -23.36 -15.81
C THR A 177 -6.34 -22.79 -14.53
N PHE A 178 -6.16 -23.68 -13.55
CA PHE A 178 -5.27 -23.44 -12.42
C PHE A 178 -3.94 -22.91 -12.96
N LEU A 179 -3.47 -21.82 -12.36
CA LEU A 179 -2.12 -21.28 -12.53
C LEU A 179 -1.14 -22.44 -12.68
N SER A 180 -0.64 -22.68 -13.89
CA SER A 180 0.50 -23.55 -14.09
C SER A 180 1.57 -23.12 -13.09
N SER A 181 2.04 -24.06 -12.25
CA SER A 181 2.87 -23.82 -11.06
C SER A 181 3.68 -22.53 -11.19
N LEU A 182 3.20 -21.45 -10.55
CA LEU A 182 3.80 -20.13 -10.67
C LEU A 182 5.17 -20.20 -9.99
N ARG A 183 6.20 -20.51 -10.76
CA ARG A 183 7.57 -20.58 -10.27
C ARG A 183 8.01 -19.14 -10.09
N LEU A 184 7.86 -18.58 -8.91
CA LEU A 184 8.55 -17.33 -8.62
C LEU A 184 10.05 -17.60 -8.79
N GLU A 185 10.69 -17.02 -9.81
CA GLU A 185 12.13 -16.75 -9.76
C GLU A 185 12.33 -15.65 -8.72
N MET A 186 12.17 -16.07 -7.47
CA MET A 186 12.30 -15.22 -6.33
C MET A 186 13.74 -14.69 -6.31
N PRO A 187 13.95 -13.37 -6.27
CA PRO A 187 15.30 -12.85 -6.23
C PRO A 187 16.05 -13.38 -5.02
N ILE A 188 17.28 -13.86 -5.23
CA ILE A 188 18.10 -14.63 -4.28
C ILE A 188 18.35 -13.87 -2.95
N TYR A 189 18.12 -12.55 -2.91
CA TYR A 189 18.28 -11.70 -1.72
C TYR A 189 17.02 -11.55 -0.85
N TRP A 190 15.90 -12.20 -1.18
CA TRP A 190 14.77 -12.34 -0.25
C TRP A 190 15.05 -13.46 0.76
N SER A 191 15.97 -13.19 1.69
CA SER A 191 16.55 -14.16 2.64
C SER A 191 15.60 -14.72 3.71
N ASN A 192 14.34 -14.27 3.75
CA ASN A 192 13.39 -14.59 4.83
C ASN A 192 12.20 -15.47 4.41
N LEU A 193 12.13 -15.92 3.15
CA LEU A 193 11.02 -16.77 2.66
C LEU A 193 11.33 -18.27 2.69
N SER A 194 12.51 -18.67 3.17
CA SER A 194 12.88 -20.07 3.33
C SER A 194 12.53 -20.67 4.68
N ARG A 195 11.82 -19.95 5.58
CA ARG A 195 11.26 -20.58 6.77
C ARG A 195 9.98 -21.31 6.40
N ASP A 196 10.06 -22.62 6.47
CA ASP A 196 8.92 -23.52 6.38
C ASP A 196 7.90 -23.11 7.47
N PRO A 197 6.63 -22.81 7.13
CA PRO A 197 5.60 -22.47 8.11
C PRO A 197 5.26 -23.63 9.05
N THR A 198 5.80 -24.83 8.80
CA THR A 198 5.72 -26.00 9.70
C THR A 198 6.98 -26.23 10.55
N SER A 199 8.03 -25.40 10.39
CA SER A 199 9.28 -25.46 11.17
C SER A 199 9.32 -24.51 12.35
#